data_AF-A0A1G0Z970-F1
#
_entry.id   AF-A0A1G0Z970-F1
#
_cell.length_a   1.000
_cell.length_b   1.000
_cell.length_c   1.000
_cell.angle_alpha   90.00
_cell.angle_beta   90.00
_cell.angle_gamma   90.00
#
_symmetry.space_group_name_H-M   'P 1'
#
loop_
_entity.id
_entity.type
_entity.pdbx_description
1 polymer ?
#
loop_
_entity_poly.entity_id
_entity_poly.type
_entity_poly.pdbx_seq_one_letter_code
_entity_poly.pdbx_strand_id
1 'polypeptide(L)'
;MEPIASRIRDSLLAFAFIIALVCGQLSLRANDGEEHARVVMIKPRIETRGSVVKMKDMLLNPDLLQEEEKELEIMDTPIRADKSLSLLELACLMQKHPQLHELSIRGPSSVVVQRGSNSEALDKAKQAIIAYLKENAPWKDWEVDVMFSPSDEHLISRVEPFKRVEVFPYDNKGMLGTVALSVAFFNEFDRQVSKQTISPVILKKVYVSVMNSQVKQGRVLNGSELKKVPMWLGADKRDYITDEKDCLGKELAKSMSPGDILKAGDLLNPVCAKQGETVWVECRSGALSVKLAVTAMEAGRKGDMVTVKNQSTQKTFKVEMIGERQAVYRI
;
A
#
# COMPACT_ATOMS: atom_id res chain seq x y z
N MET A 1 67.26 13.92 -20.50
CA MET A 1 66.44 13.85 -21.73
C MET A 1 65.08 14.43 -21.40
N GLU A 2 64.76 15.59 -21.97
CA GLU A 2 63.39 16.12 -22.10
C GLU A 2 62.45 15.13 -22.85
N PRO A 3 61.12 15.33 -22.95
CA PRO A 3 60.17 16.19 -22.19
C PRO A 3 58.80 15.49 -21.87
N ILE A 4 57.81 16.29 -21.47
CA ILE A 4 56.32 16.15 -21.56
C ILE A 4 55.60 15.90 -20.22
N ALA A 5 55.15 16.99 -19.59
CA ALA A 5 53.72 17.28 -19.35
C ALA A 5 53.59 18.52 -18.44
N SER A 6 53.24 19.64 -19.06
CA SER A 6 52.97 20.93 -18.45
C SER A 6 51.47 21.08 -18.10
N ARG A 7 51.23 21.92 -17.09
CA ARG A 7 50.02 22.75 -16.86
C ARG A 7 48.65 22.05 -16.87
N ILE A 8 48.07 21.90 -15.68
CA ILE A 8 46.72 22.37 -15.29
C ILE A 8 46.68 22.33 -13.76
N ARG A 9 46.61 23.48 -13.09
CA ARG A 9 46.00 23.60 -11.75
C ARG A 9 45.68 25.06 -11.47
N ASP A 10 44.61 25.54 -12.08
CA ASP A 10 44.08 26.88 -11.83
C ASP A 10 42.78 26.82 -11.01
N SER A 11 42.69 27.78 -10.10
CA SER A 11 41.47 28.38 -9.54
C SER A 11 40.87 27.76 -8.27
N LEU A 12 41.52 28.06 -7.13
CA LEU A 12 40.88 28.18 -5.82
C LEU A 12 41.56 29.34 -5.08
N LEU A 13 40.76 30.23 -4.51
CA LEU A 13 41.11 31.38 -3.63
C LEU A 13 41.57 32.69 -4.30
N ALA A 14 40.58 33.52 -4.63
CA ALA A 14 40.67 34.98 -4.70
C ALA A 14 39.23 35.48 -4.41
N PHE A 15 38.86 36.39 -3.51
CA PHE A 15 39.50 37.60 -3.02
C PHE A 15 38.84 37.95 -1.66
N ALA A 16 39.64 38.27 -0.66
CA ALA A 16 39.24 39.02 0.52
C ALA A 16 40.18 40.25 0.63
N PHE A 17 39.61 41.37 1.07
CA PHE A 17 40.25 42.65 1.46
C PHE A 17 40.70 43.64 0.37
N ILE A 18 40.57 44.94 0.74
CA ILE A 18 40.80 46.24 0.06
C ILE A 18 39.44 46.95 -0.13
N ILE A 19 39.01 48.03 0.57
CA ILE A 19 39.69 49.11 1.31
C ILE A 19 38.71 49.71 2.35
N ALA A 20 39.24 50.07 3.52
CA ALA A 20 38.62 51.00 4.45
C ALA A 20 39.19 52.41 4.24
N LEU A 21 38.37 53.43 4.55
CA LEU A 21 38.74 54.80 4.95
C LEU A 21 38.86 55.88 3.85
N VAL A 22 37.80 56.70 3.68
CA VAL A 22 37.92 58.18 3.62
C VAL A 22 36.75 58.80 4.40
N CYS A 23 37.13 59.74 5.27
CA CYS A 23 36.37 60.53 6.22
C CYS A 23 35.24 61.38 5.61
N GLY A 24 34.27 61.74 6.46
CA GLY A 24 33.52 63.00 6.31
C GLY A 24 32.18 63.02 7.02
N GLN A 25 32.16 63.38 8.31
CA GLN A 25 30.94 63.78 8.98
C GLN A 25 30.37 65.05 8.32
N LEU A 26 29.10 65.02 7.92
CA LEU A 26 28.25 66.20 8.00
C LEU A 26 26.80 65.77 8.21
N SER A 27 26.36 66.02 9.43
CA SER A 27 25.01 65.88 9.94
C SER A 27 24.01 66.62 9.06
N LEU A 28 22.99 65.91 8.57
CA LEU A 28 21.70 66.50 8.27
C LEU A 28 20.64 65.61 8.91
N ARG A 29 20.10 66.11 10.02
CA ARG A 29 18.81 65.68 10.56
C ARG A 29 17.77 65.82 9.44
N ALA A 30 17.26 64.68 8.97
CA ALA A 30 15.90 64.59 8.48
C ALA A 30 15.22 63.56 9.37
N ASN A 31 14.39 64.07 10.28
CA ASN A 31 13.51 63.29 11.12
C ASN A 31 12.21 63.14 10.32
N ASP A 32 11.96 61.99 9.73
CA ASP A 32 10.63 61.58 9.27
C ASP A 32 10.49 60.07 9.51
N GLY A 33 9.42 59.69 10.20
CA GLY A 33 9.26 58.39 10.85
C GLY A 33 9.23 57.19 9.91
N GLU A 34 10.22 56.30 10.03
CA GLU A 34 10.09 54.93 9.56
C GLU A 34 9.42 54.08 10.65
N GLU A 35 8.08 54.10 10.67
CA GLU A 35 7.34 52.95 11.18
C GLU A 35 7.86 51.71 10.45
N HIS A 36 8.41 50.76 11.19
CA HIS A 36 8.89 49.51 10.61
C HIS A 36 7.68 48.75 10.07
N ALA A 37 7.38 48.91 8.77
CA ALA A 37 6.28 48.21 8.13
C ALA A 37 6.46 46.70 8.33
N ARG A 38 5.42 46.03 8.86
CA ARG A 38 5.46 44.59 9.08
C ARG A 38 5.47 43.88 7.73
N VAL A 39 6.63 43.37 7.34
CA VAL A 39 6.82 42.72 6.02
C VAL A 39 6.46 41.23 6.09
N VAL A 40 5.39 40.85 5.41
CA VAL A 40 4.93 39.46 5.29
C VAL A 40 5.37 38.84 3.95
N MET A 41 5.80 37.58 4.00
CA MET A 41 6.37 36.85 2.85
C MET A 41 5.37 35.81 2.34
N ILE A 42 4.89 35.96 1.10
CA ILE A 42 3.93 35.03 0.48
C ILE A 42 4.62 33.76 -0.01
N LYS A 43 4.01 32.60 0.24
CA LYS A 43 4.45 31.31 -0.31
C LYS A 43 4.28 31.27 -1.83
N PRO A 44 5.19 30.61 -2.58
CA PRO A 44 5.00 30.36 -4.02
C PRO A 44 3.83 29.41 -4.31
N ARG A 45 3.50 28.53 -3.36
CA ARG A 45 2.38 27.60 -3.44
C ARG A 45 1.61 27.61 -2.13
N ILE A 46 0.30 27.80 -2.23
CA ILE A 46 -0.63 27.86 -1.10
C ILE A 46 -1.55 26.65 -1.23
N GLU A 47 -1.47 25.76 -0.26
CA GLU A 47 -2.32 24.57 -0.17
C GLU A 47 -3.32 24.76 0.97
N THR A 48 -4.61 24.66 0.66
CA THR A 48 -5.66 24.84 1.67
C THR A 48 -6.64 23.67 1.67
N ARG A 49 -7.08 23.26 2.86
CA ARG A 49 -8.04 22.14 3.02
C ARG A 49 -9.49 22.62 3.08
N GLY A 50 -9.71 23.87 3.48
CA GLY A 50 -11.02 24.49 3.63
C GLY A 50 -11.62 25.01 2.32
N SER A 51 -12.85 25.53 2.39
CA SER A 51 -13.50 26.23 1.27
C SER A 51 -12.90 27.61 0.99
N VAL A 52 -12.13 28.14 1.93
CA VAL A 52 -11.52 29.49 1.90
C VAL A 52 -10.03 29.42 2.24
N VAL A 53 -9.27 30.36 1.69
CA VAL A 53 -7.85 30.57 1.97
C VAL A 53 -7.73 31.62 3.07
N LYS A 54 -7.17 31.25 4.22
CA LYS A 54 -6.91 32.17 5.33
C LYS A 54 -5.55 32.84 5.21
N MET A 55 -5.45 34.06 5.72
CA MET A 55 -4.23 34.87 5.62
C MET A 55 -2.98 34.14 6.15
N LYS A 56 -3.06 33.50 7.32
CA LYS A 56 -1.93 32.75 7.90
C LYS A 56 -1.41 31.61 7.02
N ASP A 57 -2.28 30.98 6.23
CA ASP A 57 -1.92 29.81 5.42
C ASP A 57 -1.10 30.22 4.19
N MET A 58 -1.15 31.50 3.82
CA MET A 58 -0.50 32.08 2.65
C MET A 58 0.96 32.49 2.92
N LEU A 59 1.37 32.59 4.19
CA LEU A 59 2.62 33.22 4.61
C LEU A 59 3.71 32.23 5.02
N LEU A 60 4.95 32.54 4.68
CA LEU A 60 6.14 31.86 5.22
C LEU A 60 6.43 32.26 6.68
N ASN A 61 5.98 33.43 7.11
CA ASN A 61 6.23 34.03 8.42
C ASN A 61 4.91 34.49 9.08
N PRO A 62 3.97 33.58 9.39
CA PRO A 62 2.66 33.93 9.95
C PRO A 62 2.72 34.55 11.35
N ASP A 63 3.85 34.45 12.06
CA ASP A 63 4.03 34.98 13.41
C ASP A 63 4.06 36.52 13.46
N LEU A 64 4.23 37.20 12.32
CA LEU A 64 4.15 38.65 12.21
C LEU A 64 2.71 39.19 12.14
N LEU A 65 1.73 38.29 11.98
CA LEU A 65 0.31 38.62 12.01
C LEU A 65 -0.20 38.68 13.44
N GLN A 66 -1.11 39.61 13.69
CA GLN A 66 -1.97 39.61 14.88
C GLN A 66 -2.98 38.46 14.79
N GLU A 67 -3.51 38.00 15.93
CA GLU A 67 -4.45 36.85 15.96
C GLU A 67 -5.71 37.08 15.10
N GLU A 68 -6.19 38.32 15.04
CA GLU A 68 -7.33 38.72 14.22
C GLU A 68 -7.00 38.69 12.72
N GLU A 69 -5.77 39.07 12.34
CA GLU A 69 -5.30 39.04 10.95
C GLU A 69 -5.09 37.61 10.45
N LYS A 70 -4.69 36.68 11.33
CA LYS A 70 -4.39 35.28 10.98
C LYS A 70 -5.59 34.54 10.39
N GLU A 71 -6.78 34.81 10.91
CA GLU A 71 -8.01 34.09 10.57
C GLU A 71 -8.80 34.72 9.42
N LEU A 72 -8.36 35.86 8.87
CA LEU A 72 -9.06 36.54 7.77
C LEU A 72 -9.14 35.67 6.51
N GLU A 73 -10.34 35.57 5.94
CA GLU A 73 -10.64 34.82 4.73
C GLU A 73 -10.40 35.70 3.49
N ILE A 74 -9.35 35.42 2.74
CA ILE A 74 -8.89 36.28 1.63
C ILE A 74 -9.59 35.93 0.31
N MET A 75 -9.81 34.65 0.06
CA MET A 75 -10.45 34.16 -1.16
C MET A 75 -11.01 32.75 -1.00
N ASP A 76 -11.94 32.38 -1.88
CA ASP A 76 -12.39 31.00 -2.00
C ASP A 76 -11.26 30.10 -2.54
N THR A 77 -11.17 28.90 -1.99
CA THR A 77 -10.25 27.88 -2.47
C THR A 77 -10.71 27.38 -3.85
N PRO A 78 -9.83 27.32 -4.86
CA PRO A 78 -10.23 26.91 -6.20
C PRO A 78 -10.74 25.46 -6.24
N ILE A 79 -11.93 25.28 -6.82
CA ILE A 79 -12.65 24.00 -6.82
C ILE A 79 -12.22 23.08 -7.98
N ARG A 80 -11.93 23.65 -9.16
CA ARG A 80 -11.81 22.89 -10.42
C ARG A 80 -10.38 22.74 -10.95
N ALA A 81 -9.52 23.73 -10.75
CA ALA A 81 -8.14 23.72 -11.20
C ALA A 81 -7.33 24.66 -10.32
N ASP A 82 -6.03 24.37 -10.16
CA ASP A 82 -5.09 25.27 -9.50
C ASP A 82 -5.27 26.69 -10.05
N LYS A 83 -5.33 27.67 -9.15
CA LYS A 83 -5.48 29.06 -9.52
C LYS A 83 -4.13 29.75 -9.38
N SER A 84 -3.57 30.19 -10.49
CA SER A 84 -2.40 31.06 -10.50
C SER A 84 -2.86 32.50 -10.30
N LEU A 85 -2.23 33.21 -9.36
CA LEU A 85 -2.46 34.62 -9.08
C LEU A 85 -1.12 35.35 -9.12
N SER A 86 -1.10 36.55 -9.68
CA SER A 86 0.00 37.48 -9.50
C SER A 86 0.01 38.07 -8.09
N LEU A 87 1.16 38.57 -7.65
CA LEU A 87 1.27 39.26 -6.36
C LEU A 87 0.35 40.49 -6.27
N LEU A 88 0.10 41.16 -7.40
CA LEU A 88 -0.82 42.30 -7.48
C LEU A 88 -2.28 41.88 -7.27
N GLU A 89 -2.72 40.82 -7.93
CA GLU A 89 -4.09 40.29 -7.75
C GLU A 89 -4.32 39.85 -6.30
N LEU A 90 -3.29 39.26 -5.68
CA LEU A 90 -3.34 38.88 -4.28
C LEU A 90 -3.44 40.10 -3.35
N ALA A 91 -2.66 41.15 -3.61
CA ALA A 91 -2.74 42.42 -2.88
C ALA A 91 -4.14 43.07 -3.02
N CYS A 92 -4.75 43.03 -4.21
CA CYS A 92 -6.12 43.51 -4.43
C CYS A 92 -7.16 42.72 -3.62
N LEU A 93 -6.99 41.41 -3.46
CA LEU A 93 -7.87 40.59 -2.61
C LEU A 93 -7.72 40.98 -1.13
N MET A 94 -6.48 41.16 -0.67
CA MET A 94 -6.17 41.55 0.71
C MET A 94 -6.68 42.96 1.06
N GLN A 95 -6.73 43.87 0.09
CA GLN A 95 -7.17 45.26 0.30
C GLN A 95 -8.62 45.37 0.81
N LYS A 96 -9.43 44.33 0.62
CA LYS A 96 -10.81 44.22 1.16
C LYS A 96 -10.85 44.13 2.69
N HIS A 97 -9.72 43.86 3.34
CA HIS A 97 -9.60 43.76 4.79
C HIS A 97 -8.78 44.95 5.31
N PRO A 98 -9.42 45.94 5.99
CA PRO A 98 -8.74 47.11 6.52
C PRO A 98 -7.57 46.79 7.46
N GLN A 99 -7.65 45.67 8.19
CA GLN A 99 -6.61 45.22 9.12
C GLN A 99 -5.27 44.91 8.42
N LEU A 100 -5.28 44.67 7.10
CA LEU A 100 -4.07 44.32 6.34
C LEU A 100 -3.38 45.53 5.69
N HIS A 101 -3.94 46.75 5.82
CA HIS A 101 -3.45 47.94 5.09
C HIS A 101 -2.06 48.40 5.51
N GLU A 102 -1.65 48.10 6.74
CA GLU A 102 -0.33 48.45 7.28
C GLU A 102 0.74 47.38 6.99
N LEU A 103 0.37 46.26 6.37
CA LEU A 103 1.30 45.19 6.03
C LEU A 103 1.98 45.44 4.69
N SER A 104 3.29 45.24 4.65
CA SER A 104 4.04 45.19 3.39
C SER A 104 4.16 43.75 2.91
N ILE A 105 3.77 43.48 1.67
CA ILE A 105 3.78 42.11 1.12
C ILE A 105 4.98 41.94 0.19
N ARG A 106 5.72 40.84 0.36
CA ARG A 106 6.77 40.40 -0.58
C ARG A 106 6.57 38.95 -0.97
N GLY A 107 6.96 38.57 -2.18
CA GLY A 107 6.75 37.21 -2.66
C GLY A 107 7.09 37.03 -4.13
N PRO A 108 6.84 35.84 -4.69
CA PRO A 108 7.07 35.55 -6.10
C PRO A 108 6.08 36.32 -6.99
N SER A 109 6.45 36.52 -8.25
CA SER A 109 5.59 37.20 -9.25
C SER A 109 4.33 36.41 -9.59
N SER A 110 4.32 35.11 -9.31
CA SER A 110 3.17 34.22 -9.44
C SER A 110 3.06 33.30 -8.23
N VAL A 111 1.84 33.12 -7.74
CA VAL A 111 1.46 32.32 -6.58
C VAL A 111 0.40 31.32 -7.02
N VAL A 112 0.65 30.03 -6.78
CA VAL A 112 -0.30 28.97 -7.13
C VAL A 112 -1.11 28.59 -5.90
N VAL A 113 -2.42 28.77 -5.97
CA VAL A 113 -3.38 28.33 -4.95
C VAL A 113 -4.00 27.02 -5.40
N GLN A 114 -3.91 25.99 -4.56
CA GLN A 114 -4.52 24.70 -4.83
C GLN A 114 -5.23 24.17 -3.59
N ARG A 115 -6.30 23.41 -3.83
CA ARG A 115 -6.98 22.68 -2.76
C ARG A 115 -6.10 21.49 -2.36
N GLY A 116 -5.60 21.49 -1.13
CA GLY A 116 -5.03 20.29 -0.53
C GLY A 116 -6.10 19.22 -0.40
N SER A 117 -5.73 17.95 -0.54
CA SER A 117 -6.65 16.81 -0.45
C SER A 117 -7.60 16.97 0.74
N ASN A 118 -8.92 16.98 0.48
CA ASN A 118 -9.94 16.99 1.53
C ASN A 118 -9.87 15.64 2.28
N SER A 119 -9.05 15.58 3.33
CA SER A 119 -8.83 14.36 4.10
C SER A 119 -10.14 13.83 4.70
N GLU A 120 -11.08 14.70 5.05
CA GLU A 120 -12.39 14.28 5.56
C GLU A 120 -13.21 13.53 4.50
N ALA A 121 -13.18 13.98 3.23
CA ALA A 121 -13.83 13.27 2.13
C ALA A 121 -13.21 11.89 1.89
N LEU A 122 -11.88 11.81 1.91
CA LEU A 122 -11.15 10.56 1.75
C LEU A 122 -11.41 9.60 2.92
N ASP A 123 -11.38 10.09 4.15
CA ASP A 123 -11.61 9.31 5.36
C ASP A 123 -13.06 8.79 5.40
N LYS A 124 -14.05 9.65 5.13
CA LYS A 124 -15.46 9.23 5.07
C LYS A 124 -15.73 8.27 3.93
N ALA A 125 -15.13 8.48 2.75
CA ALA A 125 -15.22 7.53 1.64
C ALA A 125 -14.60 6.18 2.02
N LYS A 126 -13.41 6.17 2.64
CA LYS A 126 -12.75 4.95 3.11
C LYS A 126 -13.60 4.21 4.14
N GLN A 127 -14.17 4.92 5.12
CA GLN A 127 -15.07 4.35 6.12
C GLN A 127 -16.34 3.77 5.49
N ALA A 128 -16.96 4.48 4.55
CA ALA A 128 -18.15 4.00 3.84
C ALA A 128 -17.87 2.76 2.99
N ILE A 129 -16.70 2.69 2.33
CA ILE A 129 -16.26 1.50 1.59
C ILE A 129 -16.05 0.32 2.55
N ILE A 130 -15.38 0.53 3.69
CA ILE A 130 -15.18 -0.52 4.69
C ILE A 130 -16.53 -1.02 5.24
N ALA A 131 -17.49 -0.12 5.49
CA ALA A 131 -18.84 -0.48 5.93
C ALA A 131 -19.58 -1.32 4.87
N TYR A 132 -19.56 -0.86 3.61
CA TYR A 132 -20.13 -1.61 2.49
C TYR A 132 -19.53 -3.00 2.35
N LEU A 133 -18.20 -3.13 2.47
CA LEU A 133 -17.53 -4.43 2.44
C LEU A 133 -17.98 -5.32 3.60
N LYS A 134 -18.14 -4.78 4.82
CA LYS A 134 -18.58 -5.55 6.01
C LYS A 134 -19.93 -6.20 5.82
N GLU A 135 -20.83 -5.53 5.12
CA GLU A 135 -22.19 -6.02 4.87
C GLU A 135 -22.27 -7.00 3.69
N ASN A 136 -21.42 -6.82 2.67
CA ASN A 136 -21.57 -7.51 1.38
C ASN A 136 -20.47 -8.56 1.09
N ALA A 137 -19.36 -8.57 1.84
CA ALA A 137 -18.25 -9.48 1.57
C ALA A 137 -18.61 -10.95 1.80
N PRO A 138 -18.19 -11.87 0.92
CA PRO A 138 -18.47 -13.30 1.05
C PRO A 138 -17.60 -14.02 2.11
N TRP A 139 -16.65 -13.32 2.75
CA TRP A 139 -15.70 -13.90 3.70
C TRP A 139 -15.96 -13.40 5.15
N LYS A 140 -15.72 -14.28 6.13
CA LYS A 140 -15.89 -14.02 7.58
C LYS A 140 -14.57 -13.56 8.23
N ASP A 141 -14.68 -12.83 9.35
CA ASP A 141 -13.60 -12.37 10.24
C ASP A 141 -12.36 -11.83 9.52
N TRP A 142 -12.37 -10.53 9.23
CA TRP A 142 -11.37 -9.93 8.37
C TRP A 142 -11.02 -8.50 8.74
N GLU A 143 -9.76 -8.15 8.47
CA GLU A 143 -9.29 -6.77 8.36
C GLU A 143 -9.07 -6.47 6.88
N VAL A 144 -9.52 -5.30 6.43
CA VAL A 144 -9.25 -4.81 5.08
C VAL A 144 -8.53 -3.48 5.15
N ASP A 145 -7.67 -3.26 4.17
CA ASP A 145 -7.14 -1.95 3.86
C ASP A 145 -7.65 -1.53 2.48
N VAL A 146 -7.91 -0.23 2.36
CA VAL A 146 -8.42 0.39 1.15
C VAL A 146 -7.45 1.49 0.78
N MET A 147 -6.86 1.35 -0.40
CA MET A 147 -5.90 2.29 -0.94
C MET A 147 -6.51 2.99 -2.15
N PHE A 148 -6.54 4.32 -2.11
CA PHE A 148 -6.95 5.14 -3.24
C PHE A 148 -5.78 5.36 -4.19
N SER A 149 -6.05 5.36 -5.49
CA SER A 149 -5.10 5.88 -6.47
C SER A 149 -5.09 7.41 -6.46
N PRO A 150 -4.06 8.08 -7.00
CA PRO A 150 -4.06 9.54 -7.14
C PRO A 150 -5.28 10.07 -7.90
N SER A 151 -5.81 9.29 -8.86
CA SER A 151 -7.03 9.64 -9.59
C SER A 151 -8.28 9.56 -8.71
N ASP A 152 -8.40 8.53 -7.86
CA ASP A 152 -9.51 8.42 -6.91
C ASP A 152 -9.47 9.57 -5.90
N GLU A 153 -8.29 9.88 -5.35
CA GLU A 153 -8.10 10.97 -4.40
C GLU A 153 -8.51 12.32 -5.01
N HIS A 154 -8.12 12.56 -6.26
CA HIS A 154 -8.49 13.76 -7.00
C HIS A 154 -9.99 13.88 -7.23
N LEU A 155 -10.68 12.78 -7.56
CA LEU A 155 -12.14 12.78 -7.75
C LEU A 155 -12.89 13.03 -6.42
N ILE A 156 -12.46 12.39 -5.35
CA ILE A 156 -13.10 12.48 -4.03
C ILE A 156 -12.85 13.85 -3.37
N SER A 157 -11.63 14.39 -3.48
CA SER A 157 -11.26 15.65 -2.82
C SER A 157 -11.98 16.89 -3.38
N ARG A 158 -12.52 16.79 -4.60
CA ARG A 158 -13.25 17.88 -5.29
C ARG A 158 -14.74 17.94 -4.97
N VAL A 159 -15.25 16.99 -4.19
CA VAL A 159 -16.66 16.94 -3.84
C VAL A 159 -17.06 18.18 -3.01
N GLU A 160 -18.22 18.73 -3.33
CA GLU A 160 -18.86 19.82 -2.58
C GLU A 160 -19.16 19.39 -1.13
N PRO A 161 -19.42 20.32 -0.19
CA PRO A 161 -19.74 19.96 1.19
C PRO A 161 -20.84 18.89 1.26
N PHE A 162 -20.55 17.81 2.00
CA PHE A 162 -21.39 16.64 2.10
C PHE A 162 -21.51 16.22 3.57
N LYS A 163 -22.64 15.59 3.90
CA LYS A 163 -22.92 15.04 5.23
C LYS A 163 -22.64 13.54 5.28
N ARG A 164 -23.05 12.81 4.24
CA ARG A 164 -23.11 11.35 4.20
C ARG A 164 -22.55 10.81 2.89
N VAL A 165 -22.00 9.60 2.96
CA VAL A 165 -21.44 8.88 1.82
C VAL A 165 -22.09 7.50 1.74
N GLU A 166 -22.52 7.11 0.55
CA GLU A 166 -22.99 5.76 0.26
C GLU A 166 -22.12 5.15 -0.84
N VAL A 167 -21.94 3.83 -0.77
CA VAL A 167 -21.13 3.07 -1.71
C VAL A 167 -22.00 2.02 -2.38
N PHE A 168 -21.86 1.94 -3.69
CA PHE A 168 -22.56 0.99 -4.54
C PHE A 168 -21.54 0.22 -5.39
N PRO A 169 -21.80 -1.05 -5.72
CA PRO A 169 -21.00 -1.74 -6.71
C PRO A 169 -21.15 -1.03 -8.06
N TYR A 170 -20.04 -0.78 -8.75
CA TYR A 170 -20.08 -0.36 -10.15
C TYR A 170 -20.10 -1.57 -11.08
N ASP A 171 -19.32 -2.60 -10.73
CA ASP A 171 -19.39 -3.92 -11.34
C ASP A 171 -19.40 -5.03 -10.25
N ASN A 172 -19.62 -6.27 -10.68
CA ASN A 172 -19.65 -7.45 -9.80
C ASN A 172 -18.39 -8.32 -9.94
N LYS A 173 -17.24 -7.76 -10.33
CA LYS A 173 -16.03 -8.57 -10.63
C LYS A 173 -15.25 -9.05 -9.41
N GLY A 174 -15.71 -8.73 -8.21
CA GLY A 174 -15.10 -9.14 -6.94
C GLY A 174 -15.01 -7.99 -5.95
N MET A 175 -14.42 -8.25 -4.79
CA MET A 175 -14.31 -7.28 -3.69
C MET A 175 -12.87 -7.14 -3.14
N LEU A 176 -11.88 -7.76 -3.80
CA LEU A 176 -10.45 -7.61 -3.50
C LEU A 176 -9.70 -7.16 -4.75
N GLY A 177 -8.49 -6.62 -4.57
CA GLY A 177 -7.69 -6.03 -5.65
C GLY A 177 -8.28 -4.70 -6.11
N THR A 178 -8.10 -4.36 -7.37
CA THR A 178 -8.72 -3.16 -7.96
C THR A 178 -10.22 -3.41 -8.17
N VAL A 179 -11.06 -2.67 -7.45
CA VAL A 179 -12.51 -2.85 -7.46
C VAL A 179 -13.19 -1.56 -7.89
N ALA A 180 -14.02 -1.62 -8.94
CA ALA A 180 -14.78 -0.46 -9.39
C ALA A 180 -15.99 -0.22 -8.47
N LEU A 181 -16.03 0.95 -7.85
CA LEU A 181 -17.10 1.35 -6.93
C LEU A 181 -17.70 2.69 -7.34
N SER A 182 -19.01 2.82 -7.16
CA SER A 182 -19.71 4.09 -7.24
C SER A 182 -19.87 4.67 -5.83
N VAL A 183 -19.27 5.83 -5.58
CA VAL A 183 -19.36 6.54 -4.30
C VAL A 183 -20.25 7.77 -4.48
N ALA A 184 -21.40 7.78 -3.82
CA ALA A 184 -22.36 8.86 -3.84
C ALA A 184 -22.26 9.69 -2.56
N PHE A 185 -22.30 11.02 -2.71
CA PHE A 185 -22.19 11.98 -1.63
C PHE A 185 -23.51 12.75 -1.51
N PHE A 186 -23.99 12.89 -0.28
CA PHE A 186 -25.27 13.53 0.04
C PHE A 186 -25.06 14.70 1.00
N ASN A 187 -25.81 15.78 0.79
CA ASN A 187 -25.80 16.93 1.70
C ASN A 187 -26.75 16.71 2.91
N GLU A 188 -26.94 17.76 3.72
CA GLU A 188 -27.79 17.72 4.92
C GLU A 188 -29.28 17.51 4.63
N PHE A 189 -29.71 17.73 3.38
CA PHE A 189 -31.09 17.53 2.93
C PHE A 189 -31.29 16.19 2.20
N ASP A 190 -30.36 15.24 2.36
CA ASP A 190 -30.33 13.95 1.67
C ASP A 190 -30.38 14.06 0.14
N ARG A 191 -29.97 15.20 -0.42
CA ARG A 191 -29.83 15.35 -1.88
C ARG A 191 -28.44 14.89 -2.28
N GLN A 192 -28.38 14.02 -3.29
CA GLN A 192 -27.11 13.60 -3.88
C GLN A 192 -26.45 14.80 -4.56
N VAL A 193 -25.31 15.23 -4.04
CA VAL A 193 -24.52 16.35 -4.58
C VAL A 193 -23.45 15.89 -5.55
N SER A 194 -22.99 14.63 -5.42
CA SER A 194 -21.98 14.07 -6.33
C SER A 194 -22.07 12.55 -6.37
N LYS A 195 -21.63 11.96 -7.48
CA LYS A 195 -21.41 10.52 -7.62
C LYS A 195 -20.14 10.31 -8.43
N GLN A 196 -19.16 9.64 -7.83
CA GLN A 196 -17.87 9.36 -8.43
C GLN A 196 -17.71 7.86 -8.66
N THR A 197 -17.21 7.47 -9.83
CA THR A 197 -16.75 6.10 -10.06
C THR A 197 -15.26 6.05 -9.78
N ILE A 198 -14.86 5.28 -8.78
CA ILE A 198 -13.47 5.11 -8.34
C ILE A 198 -13.05 3.65 -8.45
N SER A 199 -11.75 3.40 -8.45
CA SER A 199 -11.17 2.05 -8.54
C SER A 199 -10.12 1.80 -7.44
N PRO A 200 -10.51 1.85 -6.15
CA PRO A 200 -9.57 1.59 -5.06
C PRO A 200 -9.00 0.18 -5.11
N VAL A 201 -7.79 0.02 -4.55
CA VAL A 201 -7.20 -1.28 -4.27
C VAL A 201 -7.63 -1.72 -2.88
N ILE A 202 -8.37 -2.82 -2.82
CA ILE A 202 -8.88 -3.42 -1.59
C ILE A 202 -8.02 -4.64 -1.26
N LEU A 203 -7.35 -4.59 -0.11
CA LEU A 203 -6.50 -5.66 0.38
C LEU A 203 -7.13 -6.27 1.63
N LYS A 204 -7.12 -7.60 1.72
CA LYS A 204 -7.52 -8.33 2.91
C LYS A 204 -6.29 -8.81 3.66
N LYS A 205 -6.27 -8.63 4.98
CA LYS A 205 -5.28 -9.25 5.85
C LYS A 205 -5.60 -10.73 6.00
N VAL A 206 -4.64 -11.56 5.66
CA VAL A 206 -4.70 -13.00 5.90
C VAL A 206 -3.43 -13.46 6.60
N TYR A 207 -3.52 -14.54 7.35
CA TYR A 207 -2.35 -15.17 7.95
C TYR A 207 -1.84 -16.26 7.01
N VAL A 208 -0.62 -16.10 6.52
CA VAL A 208 0.05 -17.09 5.68
C VAL A 208 1.08 -17.86 6.50
N SER A 209 1.30 -19.12 6.13
CA SER A 209 2.31 -19.97 6.75
C SER A 209 3.67 -19.68 6.14
N VAL A 210 4.65 -19.39 6.98
CA VAL A 210 6.05 -19.22 6.61
C VAL A 210 6.91 -20.21 7.36
N MET A 211 8.07 -20.51 6.81
CA MET A 211 9.05 -21.37 7.48
C MET A 211 9.64 -20.68 8.71
N ASN A 212 9.64 -21.37 9.83
CA ASN A 212 10.24 -20.94 11.09
C ASN A 212 11.71 -21.40 11.21
N SER A 213 12.09 -22.45 10.48
CA SER A 213 13.44 -23.01 10.44
C SER A 213 13.79 -23.49 9.04
N GLN A 214 15.08 -23.71 8.77
CA GLN A 214 15.51 -24.30 7.52
C GLN A 214 15.08 -25.76 7.43
N VAL A 215 14.47 -26.15 6.30
CA VAL A 215 14.04 -27.52 6.04
C VAL A 215 14.48 -27.94 4.64
N LYS A 216 15.09 -29.12 4.54
CA LYS A 216 15.58 -29.67 3.26
C LYS A 216 14.44 -30.25 2.43
N GLN A 217 14.66 -30.31 1.12
CA GLN A 217 13.80 -31.05 0.20
C GLN A 217 13.56 -32.50 0.66
N GLY A 218 12.35 -33.01 0.41
CA GLY A 218 11.95 -34.39 0.71
C GLY A 218 11.67 -34.65 2.19
N ARG A 219 11.81 -33.64 3.05
CA ARG A 219 11.54 -33.75 4.48
C ARG A 219 10.04 -33.53 4.72
N VAL A 220 9.43 -34.39 5.53
CA VAL A 220 8.03 -34.25 5.97
C VAL A 220 7.90 -33.05 6.91
N LEU A 221 7.01 -32.13 6.56
CA LEU A 221 6.77 -30.89 7.28
C LEU A 221 5.92 -31.15 8.52
N ASN A 222 6.33 -30.56 9.64
CA ASN A 222 5.60 -30.56 10.90
C ASN A 222 5.26 -29.15 11.38
N GLY A 223 4.41 -29.03 12.40
CA GLY A 223 3.91 -27.72 12.85
C GLY A 223 4.98 -26.84 13.51
N SER A 224 6.02 -27.42 14.11
CA SER A 224 7.07 -26.64 14.76
C SER A 224 7.96 -25.85 13.79
N GLU A 225 7.94 -26.25 12.52
CA GLU A 225 8.66 -25.60 11.42
C GLU A 225 7.87 -24.47 10.77
N LEU A 226 6.64 -24.23 11.21
CA LEU A 226 5.76 -23.24 10.63
C LEU A 226 5.44 -22.15 11.63
N LYS A 227 5.26 -20.96 11.07
CA LYS A 227 4.76 -19.79 11.79
C LYS A 227 3.76 -19.07 10.90
N LYS A 228 2.72 -18.52 11.50
CA LYS A 228 1.78 -17.63 10.81
C LYS A 228 2.25 -16.19 10.85
N VAL A 229 2.22 -15.52 9.70
CA VAL A 229 2.55 -14.10 9.55
C VAL A 229 1.42 -13.39 8.81
N PRO A 230 0.99 -12.20 9.26
CA PRO A 230 -0.03 -11.44 8.55
C PRO A 230 0.50 -10.91 7.22
N MET A 231 -0.32 -10.99 6.18
CA MET A 231 -0.03 -10.48 4.84
C MET A 231 -1.29 -9.85 4.23
N TRP A 232 -1.13 -8.72 3.57
CA TRP A 232 -2.19 -8.04 2.83
C TRP A 232 -2.27 -8.58 1.40
N LEU A 233 -3.41 -9.17 1.03
CA LEU A 233 -3.62 -9.77 -0.29
C LEU A 233 -4.80 -9.12 -1.02
N GLY A 234 -4.63 -8.87 -2.32
CA GLY A 234 -5.68 -8.42 -3.22
C GLY A 234 -6.43 -9.58 -3.89
N ALA A 235 -6.84 -9.38 -5.14
CA ALA A 235 -7.57 -10.40 -5.94
C ALA A 235 -6.70 -11.60 -6.34
N ASP A 236 -5.38 -11.42 -6.39
CA ASP A 236 -4.46 -12.48 -6.80
C ASP A 236 -4.62 -13.69 -5.88
N LYS A 237 -5.16 -14.77 -6.43
CA LYS A 237 -5.11 -16.10 -5.81
C LYS A 237 -3.67 -16.58 -5.87
N ARG A 238 -2.84 -16.08 -4.98
CA ARG A 238 -1.55 -16.69 -4.71
C ARG A 238 -1.84 -17.97 -3.93
N ASP A 239 -1.24 -19.08 -4.33
CA ASP A 239 -1.43 -20.42 -3.73
C ASP A 239 -0.78 -20.54 -2.33
N TYR A 240 -0.89 -19.50 -1.52
CA TYR A 240 -0.36 -19.46 -0.17
C TYR A 240 -1.14 -20.38 0.75
N ILE A 241 -0.40 -21.06 1.62
CA ILE A 241 -0.99 -21.92 2.65
C ILE A 241 -1.45 -21.06 3.83
N THR A 242 -2.75 -21.01 4.09
CA THR A 242 -3.37 -20.23 5.19
C THR A 242 -3.79 -21.09 6.38
N ASP A 243 -4.07 -22.38 6.13
CA ASP A 243 -4.29 -23.39 7.16
C ASP A 243 -3.10 -24.35 7.21
N GLU A 244 -2.55 -24.57 8.40
CA GLU A 244 -1.45 -25.51 8.62
C GLU A 244 -1.86 -26.94 8.26
N LYS A 245 -3.15 -27.29 8.42
CA LYS A 245 -3.66 -28.63 8.07
C LYS A 245 -3.42 -29.01 6.61
N ASP A 246 -3.30 -28.03 5.71
CA ASP A 246 -3.08 -28.27 4.28
C ASP A 246 -1.63 -28.68 3.94
N CYS A 247 -0.72 -28.54 4.91
CA CYS A 247 0.71 -28.78 4.71
C CYS A 247 1.33 -29.79 5.69
N LEU A 248 0.74 -30.00 6.87
CA LEU A 248 1.23 -31.00 7.82
C LEU A 248 1.19 -32.41 7.22
N GLY A 249 2.29 -33.15 7.36
CA GLY A 249 2.42 -34.51 6.82
C GLY A 249 2.75 -34.58 5.32
N LYS A 250 2.90 -33.43 4.64
CA LYS A 250 3.43 -33.34 3.28
C LYS A 250 4.95 -33.17 3.30
N GLU A 251 5.60 -33.54 2.21
CA GLU A 251 7.03 -33.32 1.99
C GLU A 251 7.28 -32.02 1.23
N LEU A 252 8.40 -31.36 1.50
CA LEU A 252 8.83 -30.23 0.71
C LEU A 252 9.37 -30.65 -0.66
N ALA A 253 8.87 -30.02 -1.72
CA ALA A 253 9.35 -30.20 -3.10
C ALA A 253 10.77 -29.66 -3.31
N LYS A 254 11.19 -28.68 -2.49
CA LYS A 254 12.50 -28.01 -2.53
C LYS A 254 12.92 -27.61 -1.13
N SER A 255 14.21 -27.32 -0.93
CA SER A 255 14.69 -26.78 0.35
C SER A 255 14.16 -25.36 0.57
N MET A 256 13.75 -25.05 1.81
CA MET A 256 13.19 -23.76 2.19
C MET A 256 13.94 -23.22 3.42
N SER A 257 14.11 -21.90 3.46
CA SER A 257 14.80 -21.15 4.52
C SER A 257 13.79 -20.46 5.45
N PRO A 258 14.21 -20.08 6.68
CA PRO A 258 13.36 -19.30 7.58
C PRO A 258 12.85 -18.02 6.89
N GLY A 259 11.56 -17.73 7.05
CA GLY A 259 10.90 -16.58 6.43
C GLY A 259 10.31 -16.85 5.04
N ASP A 260 10.68 -17.96 4.37
CA ASP A 260 10.09 -18.32 3.08
C ASP A 260 8.60 -18.61 3.24
N ILE A 261 7.78 -18.00 2.37
CA ILE A 261 6.33 -18.21 2.35
C ILE A 261 6.02 -19.55 1.70
N LEU A 262 5.25 -20.37 2.40
CA LEU A 262 4.86 -21.69 1.92
C LEU A 262 3.73 -21.58 0.90
N LYS A 263 3.92 -22.21 -0.27
CA LYS A 263 2.91 -22.31 -1.33
C LYS A 263 2.50 -23.76 -1.58
N ALA A 264 1.33 -23.97 -2.16
CA ALA A 264 0.83 -25.31 -2.50
C ALA A 264 1.79 -26.09 -3.41
N GLY A 265 2.42 -25.42 -4.39
CA GLY A 265 3.41 -26.04 -5.28
C GLY A 265 4.73 -26.43 -4.61
N ASP A 266 4.99 -25.98 -3.37
CA ASP A 266 6.16 -26.37 -2.60
C ASP A 266 5.93 -27.68 -1.82
N LEU A 267 4.72 -28.27 -1.89
CA LEU A 267 4.30 -29.42 -1.10
C LEU A 267 3.98 -30.63 -2.00
N LEU A 268 4.53 -31.78 -1.61
CA LEU A 268 4.28 -33.07 -2.23
C LEU A 268 3.68 -34.03 -1.21
N ASN A 269 2.85 -34.98 -1.66
CA ASN A 269 2.48 -36.10 -0.80
C ASN A 269 3.72 -36.90 -0.41
N PRO A 270 3.82 -37.43 0.81
CA PRO A 270 5.03 -38.12 1.26
C PRO A 270 5.28 -39.41 0.46
N VAL A 271 6.55 -39.77 0.28
CA VAL A 271 6.94 -41.04 -0.34
C VAL A 271 6.54 -42.18 0.59
N CYS A 272 5.68 -43.07 0.10
CA CYS A 272 5.17 -44.20 0.87
C CYS A 272 5.94 -45.49 0.61
N ALA A 273 6.51 -45.64 -0.58
CA ALA A 273 7.35 -46.77 -0.94
C ALA A 273 8.42 -46.36 -1.96
N LYS A 274 9.62 -46.94 -1.83
CA LYS A 274 10.68 -46.87 -2.83
C LYS A 274 10.66 -48.14 -3.69
N GLN A 275 11.25 -48.06 -4.88
CA GLN A 275 11.47 -49.23 -5.72
C GLN A 275 12.24 -50.32 -4.94
N GLY A 276 11.75 -51.56 -5.04
CA GLY A 276 12.32 -52.71 -4.35
C GLY A 276 11.84 -52.91 -2.91
N GLU A 277 11.11 -51.96 -2.32
CA GLU A 277 10.61 -52.12 -0.94
C GLU A 277 9.41 -53.06 -0.86
N THR A 278 9.31 -53.76 0.27
CA THR A 278 8.13 -54.54 0.61
C THR A 278 6.99 -53.63 1.07
N VAL A 279 5.84 -53.76 0.41
CA VAL A 279 4.59 -53.04 0.70
C VAL A 279 3.53 -54.05 1.12
N TRP A 280 2.74 -53.68 2.13
CA TRP A 280 1.58 -54.45 2.57
C TRP A 280 0.32 -53.94 1.87
N VAL A 281 -0.28 -54.80 1.06
CA VAL A 281 -1.52 -54.50 0.33
C VAL A 281 -2.69 -55.08 1.10
N GLU A 282 -3.65 -54.24 1.47
CA GLU A 282 -4.94 -54.66 1.99
C GLU A 282 -5.96 -54.74 0.85
N CYS A 283 -6.62 -55.89 0.74
CA CYS A 283 -7.71 -56.12 -0.20
C CYS A 283 -8.98 -56.42 0.60
N ARG A 284 -10.05 -55.68 0.35
CA ARG A 284 -11.34 -55.88 1.02
C ARG A 284 -12.42 -56.23 0.02
N SER A 285 -13.18 -57.28 0.32
CA SER A 285 -14.40 -57.65 -0.40
C SER A 285 -15.47 -58.07 0.61
N GLY A 286 -16.51 -57.24 0.78
CA GLY A 286 -17.50 -57.43 1.83
C GLY A 286 -16.86 -57.44 3.23
N ALA A 287 -17.07 -58.53 3.97
CA ALA A 287 -16.50 -58.75 5.31
C ALA A 287 -15.07 -59.35 5.28
N LEU A 288 -14.56 -59.79 4.12
CA LEU A 288 -13.25 -60.41 4.00
C LEU A 288 -12.17 -59.34 3.80
N SER A 289 -11.15 -59.32 4.67
CA SER A 289 -9.94 -58.50 4.53
C SER A 289 -8.73 -59.43 4.43
N VAL A 290 -7.96 -59.31 3.34
CA VAL A 290 -6.73 -60.08 3.10
C VAL A 290 -5.57 -59.10 3.02
N LYS A 291 -4.47 -59.41 3.72
CA LYS A 291 -3.20 -58.68 3.62
C LYS A 291 -2.16 -59.50 2.86
N LEU A 292 -1.51 -58.87 1.90
CA LEU A 292 -0.49 -59.49 1.07
C LEU A 292 0.80 -58.65 1.08
N ALA A 293 1.95 -59.29 1.27
CA ALA A 293 3.25 -58.66 1.07
C ALA A 293 3.64 -58.71 -0.42
N VAL A 294 3.99 -57.56 -0.97
CA VAL A 294 4.45 -57.41 -2.37
C VAL A 294 5.67 -56.51 -2.44
N THR A 295 6.41 -56.56 -3.54
CA THR A 295 7.53 -55.66 -3.80
C THR A 295 7.09 -54.53 -4.72
N ALA A 296 7.34 -53.29 -4.34
CA ALA A 296 7.13 -52.12 -5.20
C ALA A 296 8.12 -52.13 -6.36
N MET A 297 7.61 -51.99 -7.59
CA MET A 297 8.43 -51.98 -8.81
C MET A 297 8.91 -50.56 -9.16
N GLU A 298 8.30 -49.54 -8.58
CA GLU A 298 8.59 -48.12 -8.74
C GLU A 298 8.36 -47.39 -7.41
N ALA A 299 8.85 -46.16 -7.28
CA ALA A 299 8.55 -45.34 -6.11
C ALA A 299 7.11 -44.80 -6.20
N GLY A 300 6.45 -44.64 -5.04
CA GLY A 300 5.11 -44.08 -4.98
C GLY A 300 4.88 -43.23 -3.76
N ARG A 301 4.19 -42.11 -3.96
CA ARG A 301 3.71 -41.22 -2.91
C ARG A 301 2.30 -41.61 -2.50
N LYS A 302 1.86 -41.10 -1.36
CA LYS A 302 0.48 -41.29 -0.91
C LYS A 302 -0.52 -40.84 -2.00
N GLY A 303 -1.45 -41.71 -2.36
CA GLY A 303 -2.43 -41.52 -3.42
C GLY A 303 -2.00 -42.01 -4.81
N ASP A 304 -0.72 -42.35 -5.00
CA ASP A 304 -0.23 -42.84 -6.30
C ASP A 304 -0.66 -44.30 -6.54
N MET A 305 -0.91 -44.64 -7.81
CA MET A 305 -1.08 -46.01 -8.26
C MET A 305 0.28 -46.60 -8.64
N VAL A 306 0.78 -47.53 -7.84
CA VAL A 306 2.12 -48.12 -7.98
C VAL A 306 2.03 -49.55 -8.49
N THR A 307 2.89 -49.90 -9.44
CA THR A 307 3.05 -51.29 -9.89
C THR A 307 3.80 -52.09 -8.83
N VAL A 308 3.23 -53.22 -8.42
CA VAL A 308 3.80 -54.12 -7.42
C VAL A 308 3.91 -55.54 -7.97
N LYS A 309 4.84 -56.32 -7.43
CA LYS A 309 5.07 -57.72 -7.78
C LYS A 309 4.96 -58.61 -6.55
N ASN A 310 4.14 -59.65 -6.63
CA ASN A 310 4.14 -60.71 -5.63
C ASN A 310 5.31 -61.65 -5.91
N GLN A 311 6.27 -61.77 -4.99
CA GLN A 311 7.45 -62.61 -5.19
C GLN A 311 7.13 -64.11 -5.22
N SER A 312 6.07 -64.55 -4.54
CA SER A 312 5.66 -65.96 -4.52
C SER A 312 5.02 -66.40 -5.84
N THR A 313 4.15 -65.56 -6.41
CA THR A 313 3.41 -65.91 -7.64
C THR A 313 4.00 -65.32 -8.91
N GLN A 314 5.01 -64.44 -8.79
CA GLN A 314 5.60 -63.64 -9.86
C GLN A 314 4.63 -62.69 -10.59
N LYS A 315 3.35 -62.63 -10.19
CA LYS A 315 2.34 -61.75 -10.79
C LYS A 315 2.57 -60.28 -10.43
N THR A 316 2.31 -59.40 -11.38
CA THR A 316 2.34 -57.94 -11.23
C THR A 316 0.94 -57.35 -11.32
N PHE A 317 0.66 -56.32 -10.52
CA PHE A 317 -0.61 -55.59 -10.52
C PHE A 317 -0.41 -54.19 -9.92
N LYS A 318 -1.41 -53.31 -10.02
CA LYS A 318 -1.35 -51.95 -9.47
C LYS A 318 -2.12 -51.83 -8.16
N VAL A 319 -1.60 -51.03 -7.24
CA VAL A 319 -2.22 -50.73 -5.93
C VAL A 319 -2.14 -49.24 -5.63
N GLU A 320 -3.09 -48.72 -4.87
CA GLU A 320 -3.09 -47.32 -4.43
C GLU A 320 -2.35 -47.20 -3.09
N MET A 321 -1.33 -46.34 -3.03
CA MET A 321 -0.59 -46.11 -1.80
C MET A 321 -1.41 -45.27 -0.81
N ILE A 322 -1.54 -45.73 0.43
CA ILE A 322 -2.33 -45.03 1.46
C ILE A 322 -1.48 -44.55 2.65
N GLY A 323 -0.29 -45.10 2.83
CA GLY A 323 0.63 -44.78 3.92
C GLY A 323 1.98 -45.46 3.74
N GLU A 324 2.90 -45.22 4.67
CA GLU A 324 4.24 -45.82 4.64
C GLU A 324 4.17 -47.34 4.53
N ARG A 325 4.66 -47.89 3.41
CA ARG A 325 4.62 -49.32 3.06
C ARG A 325 3.23 -49.94 3.15
N GLN A 326 2.18 -49.14 2.97
CA GLN A 326 0.78 -49.57 3.02
C GLN A 326 0.07 -49.14 1.74
N ALA A 327 -0.64 -50.10 1.15
CA ALA A 327 -1.41 -49.88 -0.06
C ALA A 327 -2.75 -50.60 0.01
N VAL A 328 -3.69 -50.21 -0.84
CA VAL A 328 -4.97 -50.88 -1.02
C VAL A 328 -5.13 -51.36 -2.45
N TYR A 329 -5.73 -52.53 -2.60
CA TYR A 329 -6.18 -53.04 -3.89
C TYR A 329 -7.70 -52.88 -3.97
N ARG A 330 -8.17 -52.06 -4.92
CA ARG A 330 -9.60 -51.90 -5.21
C ARG A 330 -9.98 -52.92 -6.29
N ILE A 331 -10.92 -53.81 -5.96
CA ILE A 331 -11.49 -54.81 -6.87
C ILE A 331 -12.48 -54.13 -7.82
#